data_AF-I4YKS6-F1
#
_entry.id   AF-I4YKS6-F1
#
_cell.length_a   1.000
_cell.length_b   1.000
_cell.length_c   1.000
_cell.angle_alpha   90.00
_cell.angle_beta   90.00
_cell.angle_gamma   90.00
#
_symmetry.space_group_name_H-M   'P 1'
#
loop_
_entity.id
_entity.type
_entity.pdbx_description
1 polymer ?
#
loop_
_entity_poly.entity_id
_entity_poly.type
_entity_poly.pdbx_seq_one_letter_code
_entity_poly.pdbx_strand_id
1 'polypeptide(L)'
;MERARPHRIGTGRDRNRWVGMSWLVQPRLVNDPFSDPGLYLDFRYGRRAILFDLGDVAALSSRELLRVSHVFVSHTHVDHMAGFDRLFRLCLHRPLPLTLIGPPGFAAQVEHRIRGFTWNLLDENSVDFCMRAMDYDGAGLTKATEFHAREAFTRHDIAPPGFPQGVAWMEDEFSIEAVALDHGIPSLAFALREVLQVNVWRGVLDDLGLPPGAWLNEAKRAVRLGLPDDHPITVPSGGSVRLSDLKGRALRVAPGQVVAYVTDAAPHAENRAKILRLAHRADQLFIEAVFLERDRPLAVASLHLTAHEAGSIAREARVRHVTPFHHSARYLSEPEALREEVIESFHAENREAMPDQSLSEIGRRPREFATDRACGSN
;
A
#
# COMPACT_ATOMS: atom_id res chain seq x y z
N MET A 1 -37.99 8.75 -53.63
CA MET A 1 -37.99 9.87 -52.65
C MET A 1 -37.90 9.26 -51.26
N GLU A 2 -36.69 9.00 -50.80
CA GLU A 2 -36.44 8.35 -49.52
C GLU A 2 -35.71 9.35 -48.62
N ARG A 3 -36.32 9.63 -47.46
CA ARG A 3 -35.99 10.76 -46.59
C ARG A 3 -34.70 10.49 -45.83
N ALA A 4 -33.82 11.50 -45.84
CA ALA A 4 -32.59 11.56 -45.06
C ALA A 4 -32.86 11.50 -43.54
N ARG A 5 -32.04 10.74 -42.80
CA ARG A 5 -31.93 10.78 -41.34
C ARG A 5 -30.74 11.67 -40.92
N PRO A 6 -30.86 12.49 -39.86
CA PRO A 6 -29.82 13.43 -39.48
C PRO A 6 -28.69 12.78 -38.67
N HIS A 7 -27.48 13.32 -38.85
CA HIS A 7 -26.27 13.01 -38.11
C HIS A 7 -26.43 13.23 -36.60
N ARG A 8 -26.14 12.20 -35.80
CA ARG A 8 -25.82 12.34 -34.37
C ARG A 8 -24.32 12.58 -34.23
N ILE A 9 -23.99 13.76 -33.70
CA ILE A 9 -22.65 14.16 -33.29
C ILE A 9 -22.24 13.28 -32.10
N GLY A 10 -21.16 12.50 -32.28
CA GLY A 10 -20.62 11.63 -31.26
C GLY A 10 -19.76 12.39 -30.25
N THR A 11 -20.29 12.62 -29.04
CA THR A 11 -19.49 12.93 -27.85
C THR A 11 -19.22 11.62 -27.11
N GLY A 12 -18.17 10.91 -27.53
CA GLY A 12 -17.86 9.57 -27.04
C GLY A 12 -16.39 9.20 -27.25
N ARG A 13 -15.46 10.09 -26.91
CA ARG A 13 -14.04 9.76 -26.76
C ARG A 13 -13.62 10.23 -25.38
N ASP A 14 -13.60 9.33 -24.41
CA ASP A 14 -12.68 9.39 -23.25
C ASP A 14 -12.87 8.22 -22.28
N ARG A 15 -13.96 7.45 -22.39
CA ARG A 15 -14.21 6.30 -21.49
C ARG A 15 -13.37 5.05 -21.74
N ASN A 16 -12.48 5.04 -22.74
CA ASN A 16 -11.69 3.86 -23.13
C ASN A 16 -10.16 4.01 -22.99
N ARG A 17 -9.66 5.08 -22.35
CA ARG A 17 -8.20 5.32 -22.24
C ARG A 17 -7.45 4.40 -21.26
N TRP A 18 -8.17 3.63 -20.44
CA TRP A 18 -7.60 2.90 -19.30
C TRP A 18 -7.70 1.37 -19.41
N VAL A 19 -8.19 0.83 -20.53
CA VAL A 19 -8.24 -0.60 -20.78
C VAL A 19 -6.84 -1.09 -21.17
N GLY A 20 -6.16 -1.81 -20.26
CA GLY A 20 -4.90 -2.51 -20.54
C GLY A 20 -3.64 -2.02 -19.81
N MET A 21 -3.75 -1.20 -18.75
CA MET A 21 -2.58 -0.82 -17.96
C MET A 21 -2.20 -1.89 -16.94
N SER A 22 -0.92 -2.23 -16.87
CA SER A 22 -0.38 -3.16 -15.87
C SER A 22 0.20 -2.40 -14.68
N TRP A 23 -0.21 -2.80 -13.48
CA TRP A 23 0.35 -2.33 -12.21
C TRP A 23 1.78 -2.82 -11.97
N LEU A 24 2.61 -2.02 -11.29
CA LEU A 24 3.98 -2.40 -10.92
C LEU A 24 4.00 -3.64 -10.03
N VAL A 25 3.13 -3.65 -9.01
CA VAL A 25 3.00 -4.75 -8.06
C VAL A 25 1.61 -5.37 -8.07
N GLN A 26 1.56 -6.68 -7.81
CA GLN A 26 0.34 -7.41 -7.46
C GLN A 26 0.37 -7.69 -5.95
N PRO A 27 -0.34 -6.89 -5.13
CA PRO A 27 -0.44 -7.16 -3.71
C PRO A 27 -1.41 -8.30 -3.44
N ARG A 28 -1.08 -9.14 -2.46
CA ARG A 28 -2.03 -10.08 -1.84
C ARG A 28 -1.68 -10.28 -0.37
N LEU A 29 -2.69 -10.51 0.45
CA LEU A 29 -2.44 -11.01 1.80
C LEU A 29 -1.72 -12.36 1.72
N VAL A 30 -0.80 -12.57 2.66
CA VAL A 30 -0.08 -13.83 2.80
C VAL A 30 -1.03 -14.91 3.31
N ASN A 31 -1.78 -14.59 4.36
CA ASN A 31 -2.74 -15.49 5.01
C ASN A 31 -4.18 -14.98 4.84
N ASP A 32 -5.14 -15.76 5.34
CA ASP A 32 -6.51 -15.31 5.46
C ASP A 32 -6.66 -14.22 6.55
N PRO A 33 -7.76 -13.44 6.54
CA PRO A 33 -7.93 -12.31 7.46
C PRO A 33 -7.88 -12.64 8.95
N PHE A 34 -8.10 -13.89 9.39
CA PHE A 34 -8.07 -14.29 10.81
C PHE A 34 -6.70 -14.79 11.29
N SER A 35 -5.70 -14.77 10.41
CA SER A 35 -4.36 -15.26 10.68
C SER A 35 -3.35 -14.10 10.72
N ASP A 36 -2.09 -14.46 10.93
CA ASP A 36 -0.98 -13.54 11.11
C ASP A 36 -0.87 -12.52 9.96
N PRO A 37 -0.61 -11.24 10.26
CA PRO A 37 -0.42 -10.20 9.26
C PRO A 37 0.74 -10.44 8.30
N GLY A 38 0.49 -10.14 7.04
CA GLY A 38 1.50 -10.14 5.99
C GLY A 38 0.90 -9.77 4.64
N LEU A 39 1.57 -8.86 3.92
CA LEU A 39 1.22 -8.47 2.56
C LEU A 39 2.40 -8.73 1.62
N TYR A 40 2.18 -9.63 0.65
CA TYR A 40 3.14 -9.95 -0.39
C TYR A 40 2.92 -9.07 -1.62
N LEU A 41 3.93 -8.27 -1.97
CA LEU A 41 3.96 -7.39 -3.13
C LEU A 41 4.79 -8.02 -4.25
N ASP A 42 4.13 -8.70 -5.18
CA ASP A 42 4.79 -9.34 -6.32
C ASP A 42 5.06 -8.32 -7.44
N PHE A 43 6.32 -8.08 -7.79
CA PHE A 43 6.67 -7.19 -8.91
C PHE A 43 6.46 -7.91 -10.24
N ARG A 44 5.51 -7.46 -11.07
CA ARG A 44 5.11 -8.15 -12.31
C ARG A 44 6.26 -8.37 -13.30
N TYR A 45 7.15 -7.39 -13.40
CA TYR A 45 8.27 -7.38 -14.35
C TYR A 45 9.63 -7.55 -13.66
N GLY A 46 9.62 -7.63 -12.32
CA GLY A 46 10.80 -7.82 -11.50
C GLY A 46 10.89 -9.26 -11.00
N ARG A 47 12.09 -9.85 -11.01
CA ARG A 47 12.34 -11.13 -10.32
C ARG A 47 12.47 -10.93 -8.80
N ARG A 48 11.63 -10.05 -8.23
CA ARG A 48 11.66 -9.63 -6.83
C ARG A 48 10.26 -9.55 -6.24
N ALA A 49 10.21 -9.55 -4.92
CA ALA A 49 9.04 -9.23 -4.13
C ALA A 49 9.44 -8.39 -2.90
N ILE A 50 8.44 -7.78 -2.29
CA ILE A 50 8.52 -7.09 -0.99
C ILE A 50 7.46 -7.69 -0.07
N LEU A 51 7.75 -7.75 1.22
CA LEU A 51 6.78 -8.03 2.27
C LEU A 51 6.52 -6.79 3.11
N PHE A 52 5.25 -6.52 3.41
CA PHE A 52 4.88 -5.75 4.60
C PHE A 52 4.41 -6.73 5.65
N ASP A 53 5.03 -6.66 6.83
CA ASP A 53 5.05 -7.67 7.89
C ASP A 53 5.52 -9.07 7.49
N LEU A 54 5.87 -9.81 8.53
CA LEU A 54 6.53 -11.11 8.46
C LEU A 54 5.97 -12.05 9.54
N GLY A 55 4.65 -12.08 9.69
CA GLY A 55 3.95 -13.10 10.45
C GLY A 55 4.16 -14.50 9.90
N ASP A 56 3.28 -15.45 10.17
CA ASP A 56 3.40 -16.75 9.51
C ASP A 56 3.45 -16.61 7.98
N VAL A 57 4.52 -17.12 7.38
CA VAL A 57 4.73 -17.10 5.93
C VAL A 57 4.46 -18.43 5.28
N ALA A 58 3.99 -19.46 6.01
CA ALA A 58 3.76 -20.83 5.55
C ALA A 58 3.04 -20.90 4.20
N ALA A 59 2.06 -20.02 3.97
CA ALA A 59 1.29 -19.91 2.74
C ALA A 59 2.12 -19.49 1.50
N LEU A 60 3.30 -18.88 1.69
CA LEU A 60 4.23 -18.58 0.60
C LEU A 60 5.08 -19.80 0.26
N SER A 61 5.22 -20.07 -1.04
CA SER A 61 6.14 -21.08 -1.56
C SER A 61 7.60 -20.64 -1.38
N SER A 62 8.53 -21.60 -1.35
CA SER A 62 9.98 -21.28 -1.33
C SER A 62 10.41 -20.41 -2.51
N ARG A 63 9.75 -20.56 -3.68
CA ARG A 63 10.02 -19.75 -4.87
C ARG A 63 9.62 -18.28 -4.67
N GLU A 64 8.51 -18.02 -4.00
CA GLU A 64 8.08 -16.65 -3.66
C GLU A 64 9.01 -16.05 -2.60
N LEU A 65 9.31 -16.79 -1.53
CA LEU A 65 10.20 -16.34 -0.45
C LEU A 65 11.60 -15.99 -0.95
N LEU A 66 12.17 -16.78 -1.87
CA LEU A 66 13.47 -16.50 -2.46
C LEU A 66 13.50 -15.22 -3.30
N ARG A 67 12.34 -14.70 -3.75
CA ARG A 67 12.25 -13.42 -4.46
C ARG A 67 12.16 -12.22 -3.51
N VAL A 68 11.86 -12.45 -2.23
CA VAL A 68 11.72 -11.37 -1.24
C VAL A 68 13.07 -10.68 -1.06
N SER A 69 13.12 -9.41 -1.44
CA SER A 69 14.30 -8.55 -1.35
C SER A 69 14.27 -7.65 -0.12
N HIS A 70 13.06 -7.22 0.25
CA HIS A 70 12.82 -6.31 1.36
C HIS A 70 11.63 -6.80 2.19
N VAL A 71 11.71 -6.59 3.50
CA VAL A 71 10.62 -6.76 4.45
C VAL A 71 10.50 -5.48 5.25
N PHE A 72 9.31 -4.92 5.33
CA PHE A 72 8.99 -3.78 6.19
C PHE A 72 8.10 -4.28 7.31
N VAL A 73 8.60 -4.28 8.53
CA VAL A 73 7.92 -4.81 9.71
C VAL A 73 7.31 -3.65 10.48
N SER A 74 6.00 -3.69 10.70
CA SER A 74 5.25 -2.67 11.43
C SER A 74 5.77 -2.57 12.86
N HIS A 75 5.81 -3.70 13.54
CA HIS A 75 6.36 -3.87 14.88
C HIS A 75 6.66 -5.35 15.15
N THR A 76 7.23 -5.66 16.32
CA THR A 76 7.74 -7.01 16.61
C THR A 76 6.90 -7.78 17.62
N HIS A 77 5.58 -7.64 17.57
CA HIS A 77 4.72 -8.69 18.13
C HIS A 77 4.94 -9.99 17.34
N VAL A 78 4.64 -11.12 17.98
CA VAL A 78 5.01 -12.44 17.45
C VAL A 78 4.33 -12.70 16.11
N ASP A 79 3.06 -12.35 15.97
CA ASP A 79 2.25 -12.50 14.76
C ASP A 79 2.68 -11.58 13.60
N HIS A 80 3.58 -10.61 13.82
CA HIS A 80 4.17 -9.78 12.76
C HIS A 80 5.59 -10.21 12.38
N MET A 81 6.19 -11.15 13.11
CA MET A 81 7.61 -11.53 12.97
C MET A 81 7.87 -13.06 13.00
N ALA A 82 6.84 -13.89 13.24
CA ALA A 82 6.96 -15.33 13.38
C ALA A 82 7.61 -16.02 12.15
N GLY A 83 7.42 -15.47 10.95
CA GLY A 83 7.93 -16.01 9.70
C GLY A 83 9.42 -15.80 9.44
N PHE A 84 10.12 -15.03 10.29
CA PHE A 84 11.54 -14.71 10.06
C PHE A 84 12.40 -15.95 9.87
N ASP A 85 12.30 -16.97 10.71
CA ASP A 85 13.20 -18.13 10.63
C ASP A 85 13.08 -18.85 9.29
N ARG A 86 11.85 -18.97 8.80
CA ARG A 86 11.59 -19.64 7.52
C ARG A 86 12.17 -18.84 6.37
N LEU A 87 11.97 -17.51 6.35
CA LEU A 87 12.53 -16.64 5.32
C LEU A 87 14.07 -16.63 5.39
N PHE A 88 14.63 -16.40 6.57
CA PHE A 88 16.07 -16.33 6.83
C PHE A 88 16.76 -17.62 6.41
N ARG A 89 16.27 -18.78 6.86
CA ARG A 89 16.80 -20.11 6.50
C ARG A 89 16.84 -20.33 4.99
N LEU A 90 15.79 -19.93 4.26
CA LEU A 90 15.75 -20.08 2.81
C LEU A 90 16.77 -19.18 2.09
N CYS A 91 17.09 -18.02 2.68
CA CYS A 91 18.00 -17.06 2.07
C CYS A 91 19.49 -17.34 2.30
N LEU A 92 19.86 -18.18 3.28
CA LEU A 92 21.25 -18.44 3.68
C LEU A 92 22.23 -18.75 2.52
N HIS A 93 21.75 -19.35 1.43
CA HIS A 93 22.59 -19.78 0.31
C HIS A 93 22.46 -18.85 -0.92
N ARG A 94 21.88 -17.66 -0.76
CA ARG A 94 21.69 -16.70 -1.85
C ARG A 94 22.72 -15.56 -1.74
N PRO A 95 23.30 -15.09 -2.86
CA PRO A 95 24.26 -13.98 -2.82
C PRO A 95 23.58 -12.60 -2.73
N LEU A 96 22.26 -12.54 -2.91
CA LEU A 96 21.51 -11.28 -2.86
C LEU A 96 21.14 -10.91 -1.43
N PRO A 97 21.28 -9.63 -1.03
CA PRO A 97 20.98 -9.21 0.32
C PRO A 97 19.48 -9.35 0.64
N LEU A 98 19.15 -9.45 1.91
CA LEU A 98 17.78 -9.30 2.44
C LEU A 98 17.75 -8.08 3.35
N THR A 99 16.96 -7.07 3.00
CA THR A 99 16.82 -5.85 3.81
C THR A 99 15.55 -5.91 4.65
N LEU A 100 15.66 -5.73 5.96
CA LEU A 100 14.53 -5.63 6.88
C LEU A 100 14.53 -4.22 7.48
N ILE A 101 13.37 -3.58 7.52
CA ILE A 101 13.19 -2.26 8.13
C ILE A 101 12.06 -2.35 9.14
N GLY A 102 12.28 -1.87 10.36
CA GLY A 102 11.27 -1.89 11.43
C GLY A 102 11.40 -0.71 12.38
N PRO A 103 10.63 -0.65 13.48
CA PRO A 103 10.65 0.45 14.43
C PRO A 103 11.97 0.56 15.22
N PRO A 104 12.17 1.60 16.05
CA PRO A 104 13.40 1.74 16.84
C PRO A 104 13.71 0.50 17.71
N GLY A 105 14.96 0.04 17.68
CA GLY A 105 15.42 -1.18 18.37
C GLY A 105 15.36 -2.45 17.52
N PHE A 106 14.79 -2.36 16.31
CA PHE A 106 14.57 -3.50 15.43
C PHE A 106 15.87 -4.22 15.00
N ALA A 107 16.93 -3.50 14.66
CA ALA A 107 18.20 -4.12 14.28
C ALA A 107 18.79 -4.99 15.41
N ALA A 108 18.61 -4.59 16.67
CA ALA A 108 19.04 -5.38 17.83
C ALA A 108 18.16 -6.62 18.03
N GLN A 109 16.85 -6.53 17.79
CA GLN A 109 15.95 -7.68 17.86
C GLN A 109 16.26 -8.71 16.78
N VAL A 110 16.57 -8.26 15.56
CA VAL A 110 17.04 -9.12 14.46
C VAL A 110 18.35 -9.82 14.87
N GLU A 111 19.30 -9.09 15.42
CA GLU A 111 20.57 -9.65 15.93
C GLU A 111 20.33 -10.73 17.01
N HIS A 112 19.45 -10.48 17.99
CA HIS A 112 19.12 -11.47 19.01
C HIS A 112 18.54 -12.76 18.42
N ARG A 113 17.70 -12.63 17.38
CA ARG A 113 17.11 -13.77 16.69
C ARG A 113 18.16 -14.58 15.91
N ILE A 114 19.12 -13.91 15.26
CA ILE A 114 20.28 -14.56 14.61
C ILE A 114 21.16 -15.27 15.64
N ARG A 115 21.45 -14.63 16.78
CA ARG A 115 22.26 -15.18 17.86
C ARG A 115 21.62 -16.37 18.58
N GLY A 116 20.34 -16.64 18.31
CA GLY A 116 19.67 -17.87 18.72
C GLY A 116 20.17 -19.13 17.99
N PHE A 117 21.02 -18.99 16.97
CA PHE A 117 21.58 -20.10 16.18
C PHE A 117 23.10 -20.20 16.33
N THR A 118 23.62 -21.41 16.06
CA THR A 118 25.07 -21.70 16.02
C THR A 118 25.57 -21.71 14.58
N TRP A 119 26.65 -20.99 14.30
CA TRP A 119 27.19 -20.75 12.96
C TRP A 119 28.57 -21.39 12.72
N ASN A 120 28.77 -22.63 13.16
CA ASN A 120 30.08 -23.30 13.12
C ASN A 120 30.52 -23.82 11.74
N LEU A 121 29.68 -23.66 10.71
CA LEU A 121 29.93 -24.15 9.34
C LEU A 121 30.07 -23.02 8.30
N LEU A 122 30.03 -21.76 8.74
CA LEU A 122 30.23 -20.61 7.86
C LEU A 122 31.70 -20.16 7.95
N ASP A 123 32.29 -19.88 6.80
CA ASP A 123 33.70 -19.49 6.63
C ASP A 123 33.87 -18.53 5.45
N GLU A 124 35.11 -18.12 5.14
CA GLU A 124 35.40 -17.21 4.02
C GLU A 124 35.01 -17.78 2.63
N ASN A 125 34.85 -19.09 2.51
CA ASN A 125 34.51 -19.77 1.25
C ASN A 125 33.00 -19.90 1.05
N SER A 126 32.21 -19.62 2.08
CA SER A 126 30.76 -19.69 2.05
C SER A 126 30.16 -18.62 1.11
N VAL A 127 28.92 -18.85 0.65
CA VAL A 127 28.15 -17.81 -0.05
C VAL A 127 27.91 -16.67 0.94
N ASP A 128 28.30 -15.45 0.58
CA ASP A 128 28.12 -14.31 1.47
C ASP A 128 26.70 -13.74 1.39
N PHE A 129 25.75 -14.44 2.01
CA PHE A 129 24.43 -13.90 2.23
C PHE A 129 24.51 -12.75 3.24
N CYS A 130 24.16 -11.55 2.81
CA CYS A 130 24.06 -10.37 3.66
C CYS A 130 22.62 -10.13 4.09
N MET A 131 22.36 -10.10 5.39
CA MET A 131 21.11 -9.57 5.93
C MET A 131 21.35 -8.17 6.48
N ARG A 132 20.52 -7.22 6.08
CA ARG A 132 20.58 -5.83 6.54
C ARG A 132 19.34 -5.54 7.37
N ALA A 133 19.51 -5.00 8.58
CA ALA A 133 18.40 -4.56 9.43
C ALA A 133 18.53 -3.05 9.69
N MET A 134 17.41 -2.33 9.67
CA MET A 134 17.39 -0.89 9.89
C MET A 134 16.26 -0.45 10.82
N ASP A 135 16.54 0.59 11.59
CA ASP A 135 15.59 1.22 12.50
C ASP A 135 15.01 2.47 11.83
N TYR A 136 13.68 2.54 11.73
CA TYR A 136 12.92 3.69 11.22
C TYR A 136 12.08 4.28 12.35
N ASP A 137 12.25 5.56 12.66
CA ASP A 137 11.64 6.21 13.82
C ASP A 137 10.26 6.83 13.57
N GLY A 138 9.70 6.62 12.38
CA GLY A 138 8.45 7.26 11.94
C GLY A 138 8.67 8.51 11.07
N ALA A 139 9.90 9.01 10.99
CA ALA A 139 10.29 10.13 10.13
C ALA A 139 11.45 9.79 9.18
N GLY A 140 12.39 8.95 9.60
CA GLY A 140 13.54 8.57 8.80
C GLY A 140 14.28 7.34 9.33
N LEU A 141 15.26 6.87 8.56
CA LEU A 141 16.16 5.79 8.98
C LEU A 141 17.21 6.35 9.94
N THR A 142 17.33 5.73 11.12
CA THR A 142 18.21 6.20 12.20
C THR A 142 19.42 5.30 12.42
N LYS A 143 19.28 3.99 12.14
CA LYS A 143 20.35 3.00 12.24
C LYS A 143 20.25 2.02 11.08
N ALA A 144 21.40 1.51 10.66
CA ALA A 144 21.49 0.42 9.72
C ALA A 144 22.63 -0.51 10.14
N THR A 145 22.39 -1.81 9.99
CA THR A 145 23.31 -2.85 10.43
C THR A 145 23.31 -3.98 9.43
N GLU A 146 24.49 -4.50 9.10
CA GLU A 146 24.70 -5.65 8.23
C GLU A 146 25.19 -6.85 9.03
N PHE A 147 24.75 -8.02 8.59
CA PHE A 147 25.13 -9.32 9.13
C PHE A 147 25.53 -10.22 7.96
N HIS A 148 26.81 -10.53 7.87
CA HIS A 148 27.39 -11.30 6.77
C HIS A 148 27.53 -12.78 7.13
N ALA A 149 27.06 -13.67 6.28
CA ALA A 149 27.15 -15.11 6.49
C ALA A 149 28.60 -15.56 6.68
N ARG A 150 29.55 -15.05 5.88
CA ARG A 150 30.98 -15.40 5.99
C ARG A 150 31.62 -15.06 7.33
N GLU A 151 31.00 -14.15 8.07
CA GLU A 151 31.48 -13.67 9.36
C GLU A 151 30.58 -14.14 10.50
N ALA A 152 29.91 -15.29 10.30
CA ALA A 152 28.97 -15.88 11.24
C ALA A 152 27.90 -14.87 11.72
N PHE A 153 27.48 -13.98 10.82
CA PHE A 153 26.52 -12.91 11.08
C PHE A 153 26.94 -11.97 12.23
N THR A 154 28.24 -11.67 12.34
CA THR A 154 28.71 -10.61 13.22
C THR A 154 28.12 -9.26 12.82
N ARG A 155 27.82 -8.42 13.82
CA ARG A 155 27.19 -7.10 13.65
C ARG A 155 28.17 -6.12 13.01
N HIS A 156 27.76 -5.50 11.90
CA HIS A 156 28.45 -4.37 11.28
C HIS A 156 27.53 -3.16 11.20
N ASP A 157 27.83 -2.13 11.98
CA ASP A 157 27.08 -0.88 11.89
C ASP A 157 27.51 -0.08 10.66
N ILE A 158 26.54 0.32 9.85
CA ILE A 158 26.74 1.09 8.63
C ILE A 158 25.92 2.39 8.68
N ALA A 159 26.30 3.36 7.87
CA ALA A 159 25.48 4.54 7.69
C ALA A 159 24.14 4.16 7.04
N PRO A 160 22.99 4.58 7.59
CA PRO A 160 21.71 4.39 6.91
C PRO A 160 21.70 5.18 5.59
N PRO A 161 21.00 4.69 4.56
CA PRO A 161 20.83 5.44 3.33
C PRO A 161 20.06 6.74 3.59
N GLY A 162 20.47 7.82 2.92
CA GLY A 162 19.81 9.12 3.03
C GLY A 162 18.58 9.21 2.12
N PHE A 163 17.39 9.20 2.72
CA PHE A 163 16.12 9.41 2.02
C PHE A 163 15.39 10.66 2.54
N PRO A 164 14.44 11.23 1.77
CA PRO A 164 13.59 12.29 2.26
C PRO A 164 12.78 11.86 3.51
N GLN A 165 12.37 12.83 4.32
CA GLN A 165 11.52 12.57 5.47
C GLN A 165 10.22 11.86 5.06
N GLY A 166 9.82 10.85 5.83
CA GLY A 166 8.63 10.03 5.57
C GLY A 166 8.88 8.85 4.61
N VAL A 167 10.10 8.69 4.10
CA VAL A 167 10.46 7.63 3.15
C VAL A 167 11.38 6.61 3.83
N ALA A 168 10.91 5.36 3.92
CA ALA A 168 11.67 4.22 4.45
C ALA A 168 12.56 3.58 3.38
N TRP A 169 12.19 3.67 2.10
CA TRP A 169 12.98 3.15 0.98
C TRP A 169 12.66 3.88 -0.32
N MET A 170 13.66 4.09 -1.18
CA MET A 170 13.47 4.79 -2.46
C MET A 170 14.28 4.13 -3.58
N GLU A 171 13.64 3.94 -4.73
CA GLU A 171 14.24 3.47 -5.98
C GLU A 171 13.71 4.32 -7.17
N ASP A 172 14.29 4.13 -8.35
CA ASP A 172 13.90 4.87 -9.57
C ASP A 172 12.42 4.64 -9.97
N GLU A 173 11.82 3.51 -9.59
CA GLU A 173 10.47 3.12 -10.00
C GLU A 173 9.41 3.39 -8.92
N PHE A 174 9.78 3.40 -7.65
CA PHE A 174 8.87 3.54 -6.52
C PHE A 174 9.56 4.01 -5.23
N SER A 175 8.79 4.51 -4.29
CA SER A 175 9.18 4.69 -2.89
C SER A 175 8.30 3.88 -1.95
N ILE A 176 8.83 3.54 -0.77
CA ILE A 176 8.05 3.08 0.38
C ILE A 176 8.03 4.22 1.39
N GLU A 177 6.86 4.83 1.53
CA GLU A 177 6.59 5.78 2.61
C GLU A 177 6.23 5.02 3.89
N ALA A 178 6.60 5.58 5.04
CA ALA A 178 6.28 5.00 6.33
C ALA A 178 6.01 6.06 7.39
N VAL A 179 5.08 5.76 8.29
CA VAL A 179 4.75 6.60 9.46
C VAL A 179 4.59 5.72 10.70
N ALA A 180 5.03 6.21 11.85
CA ALA A 180 4.79 5.54 13.13
C ALA A 180 3.39 5.88 13.68
N LEU A 181 2.59 4.84 13.84
CA LEU A 181 1.33 4.82 14.57
C LEU A 181 1.60 4.39 16.02
N ASP A 182 0.69 4.79 16.90
CA ASP A 182 0.68 4.36 18.29
C ASP A 182 -0.14 3.07 18.45
N HIS A 183 0.47 2.04 19.02
CA HIS A 183 -0.16 0.79 19.46
C HIS A 183 0.30 0.45 20.89
N GLY A 184 0.59 1.48 21.71
CA GLY A 184 1.30 1.34 22.99
C GLY A 184 2.81 1.16 22.83
N ILE A 185 3.22 0.80 21.61
CA ILE A 185 4.57 0.85 21.05
C ILE A 185 4.49 1.47 19.64
N PRO A 186 5.61 1.89 19.04
CA PRO A 186 5.62 2.31 17.64
C PRO A 186 5.23 1.14 16.71
N SER A 187 4.17 1.31 15.93
CA SER A 187 3.74 0.42 14.85
C SER A 187 3.80 1.17 13.53
N LEU A 188 4.64 0.73 12.60
CA LEU A 188 4.82 1.40 11.31
C LEU A 188 3.71 1.01 10.33
N ALA A 189 3.08 2.00 9.71
CA ALA A 189 2.24 1.81 8.52
C ALA A 189 3.02 2.18 7.27
N PHE A 190 2.75 1.49 6.16
CA PHE A 190 3.52 1.60 4.92
C PHE A 190 2.66 2.00 3.72
N ALA A 191 3.24 2.72 2.77
CA ALA A 191 2.67 2.88 1.45
C ALA A 191 3.73 2.73 0.35
N LEU A 192 3.54 1.78 -0.55
CA LEU A 192 4.26 1.76 -1.82
C LEU A 192 3.65 2.81 -2.74
N ARG A 193 4.47 3.73 -3.22
CA ARG A 193 4.12 4.69 -4.27
C ARG A 193 4.99 4.48 -5.48
N GLU A 194 4.41 3.98 -6.56
CA GLU A 194 5.06 4.00 -7.87
C GLU A 194 5.20 5.46 -8.34
N VAL A 195 6.36 5.82 -8.88
CA VAL A 195 6.64 7.19 -9.34
C VAL A 195 5.72 7.54 -10.51
N LEU A 196 5.79 6.73 -11.58
CA LEU A 196 5.00 6.88 -12.80
C LEU A 196 4.85 5.51 -13.46
N GLN A 197 3.63 5.21 -13.93
CA GLN A 197 3.40 4.06 -14.79
C GLN A 197 3.87 4.37 -16.20
N VAL A 198 4.79 3.56 -16.73
CA VAL A 198 5.28 3.68 -18.12
C VAL A 198 5.02 2.38 -18.87
N ASN A 199 3.93 2.37 -19.64
CA ASN A 199 3.47 1.20 -20.40
C ASN A 199 3.97 1.24 -21.85
N VAL A 200 4.37 0.07 -22.36
CA VAL A 200 4.87 -0.08 -23.73
C VAL A 200 3.74 -0.56 -24.65
N TRP A 201 3.47 0.24 -25.68
CA TRP A 201 2.46 -0.07 -26.68
C TRP A 201 3.11 -0.74 -27.89
N ARG A 202 3.02 -2.08 -27.91
CA ARG A 202 3.70 -2.91 -28.93
C ARG A 202 3.34 -2.54 -30.36
N GLY A 203 2.06 -2.31 -30.66
CA GLY A 203 1.66 -1.90 -32.02
C GLY A 203 2.36 -0.62 -32.50
N VAL A 204 2.60 0.34 -31.60
CA VAL A 204 3.32 1.57 -31.95
C VAL A 204 4.83 1.33 -32.09
N LEU A 205 5.40 0.40 -31.33
CA LEU A 205 6.79 -0.04 -31.52
C LEU A 205 6.97 -0.71 -32.89
N ASP A 206 6.03 -1.56 -33.28
CA ASP A 206 6.03 -2.26 -34.57
C ASP A 206 5.95 -1.25 -35.72
N ASP A 207 5.05 -0.25 -35.64
CA ASP A 207 4.95 0.86 -36.60
C ASP A 207 6.25 1.69 -36.71
N LEU A 208 7.03 1.75 -35.63
CA LEU A 208 8.32 2.44 -35.58
C LEU A 208 9.48 1.54 -36.04
N GLY A 209 9.24 0.27 -36.36
CA GLY A 209 10.28 -0.69 -36.72
C GLY A 209 11.23 -1.02 -35.54
N LEU A 210 10.77 -0.83 -34.30
CA LEU A 210 11.57 -1.02 -33.09
C LEU A 210 11.16 -2.30 -32.36
N PRO A 211 11.94 -3.38 -32.42
CA PRO A 211 11.58 -4.60 -31.71
C PRO A 211 11.67 -4.38 -30.18
N PRO A 212 10.75 -4.99 -29.39
CA PRO A 212 10.81 -4.92 -27.94
C PRO A 212 12.08 -5.58 -27.41
N GLY A 213 12.73 -4.97 -26.42
CA GLY A 213 13.97 -5.50 -25.84
C GLY A 213 14.39 -4.77 -24.56
N ALA A 214 15.57 -5.14 -24.03
CA ALA A 214 16.10 -4.60 -22.78
C ALA A 214 16.27 -3.07 -22.78
N TRP A 215 16.48 -2.46 -23.95
CA TRP A 215 16.56 -1.01 -24.15
C TRP A 215 15.31 -0.25 -23.67
N LEU A 216 14.14 -0.90 -23.66
CA LEU A 216 12.91 -0.31 -23.13
C LEU A 216 13.00 -0.02 -21.63
N ASN A 217 13.86 -0.74 -20.89
CA ASN A 217 14.07 -0.46 -19.46
C ASN A 217 14.76 0.89 -19.28
N GLU A 218 15.76 1.20 -20.10
CA GLU A 218 16.43 2.51 -20.13
C GLU A 218 15.45 3.61 -20.54
N ALA A 219 14.66 3.39 -21.59
CA ALA A 219 13.65 4.35 -22.05
C ALA A 219 12.61 4.66 -20.95
N LYS A 220 12.08 3.62 -20.29
CA LYS A 220 11.15 3.79 -19.16
C LYS A 220 11.79 4.53 -17.99
N ARG A 221 13.02 4.18 -17.64
CA ARG A 221 13.79 4.84 -16.58
C ARG A 221 13.99 6.32 -16.89
N ALA A 222 14.38 6.66 -18.12
CA ALA A 222 14.54 8.04 -18.56
C ALA A 222 13.24 8.85 -18.44
N VAL A 223 12.09 8.25 -18.79
CA VAL A 223 10.77 8.88 -18.57
C VAL A 223 10.51 9.15 -17.09
N ARG A 224 10.79 8.18 -16.20
CA ARG A 224 10.54 8.30 -14.75
C ARG A 224 11.42 9.34 -14.08
N LEU A 225 12.68 9.41 -14.49
CA LEU A 225 13.65 10.41 -14.01
C LEU A 225 13.40 11.81 -14.60
N GLY A 226 12.44 11.96 -15.52
CA GLY A 226 12.16 13.24 -16.16
C GLY A 226 13.33 13.77 -16.99
N LEU A 227 14.11 12.88 -17.61
CA LEU A 227 15.24 13.29 -18.44
C LEU A 227 14.77 14.15 -19.63
N PRO A 228 15.65 15.01 -20.19
CA PRO A 228 15.33 15.87 -21.32
C PRO A 228 14.76 15.11 -22.53
N ASP A 229 13.87 15.76 -23.28
CA ASP A 229 13.17 15.16 -24.42
C ASP A 229 14.15 14.70 -25.55
N ASP A 230 15.31 15.32 -25.66
CA ASP A 230 16.39 14.98 -26.59
C ASP A 230 17.33 13.89 -26.07
N HIS A 231 17.12 13.38 -24.85
CA HIS A 231 17.91 12.30 -24.28
C HIS A 231 17.92 11.07 -25.22
N PRO A 232 19.11 10.61 -25.66
CA PRO A 232 19.21 9.51 -26.61
C PRO A 232 18.99 8.16 -25.93
N ILE A 233 18.11 7.34 -26.50
CA ILE A 233 17.90 5.95 -26.11
C ILE A 233 18.50 5.04 -27.16
N THR A 234 19.45 4.19 -26.76
CA THR A 234 20.10 3.24 -27.67
C THR A 234 19.12 2.13 -28.04
N VAL A 235 18.94 1.86 -29.34
CA VAL A 235 18.00 0.84 -29.84
C VAL A 235 18.71 -0.31 -30.57
N PRO A 236 18.11 -1.51 -30.67
CA PRO A 236 18.76 -2.70 -31.23
C PRO A 236 19.19 -2.58 -32.70
N SER A 237 18.62 -1.63 -33.45
CA SER A 237 18.98 -1.36 -34.85
C SER A 237 20.35 -0.68 -35.03
N GLY A 238 21.09 -0.44 -33.96
CA GLY A 238 22.43 0.16 -34.00
C GLY A 238 22.44 1.70 -34.03
N GLY A 239 21.31 2.33 -33.70
CA GLY A 239 21.17 3.78 -33.60
C GLY A 239 20.60 4.23 -32.26
N SER A 240 20.25 5.52 -32.17
CA SER A 240 19.56 6.10 -31.02
C SER A 240 18.27 6.79 -31.46
N VAL A 241 17.23 6.71 -30.64
CA VAL A 241 15.99 7.49 -30.78
C VAL A 241 15.89 8.50 -29.65
N ARG A 242 15.22 9.64 -29.88
CA ARG A 242 15.01 10.62 -28.80
C ARG A 242 13.92 10.12 -27.86
N LEU A 243 14.02 10.47 -26.58
CA LEU A 243 12.99 10.14 -25.60
C LEU A 243 11.60 10.66 -26.01
N SER A 244 11.53 11.86 -26.60
CA SER A 244 10.29 12.46 -27.12
C SER A 244 9.63 11.63 -28.22
N ASP A 245 10.40 10.89 -29.02
CA ASP A 245 9.87 10.10 -30.14
C ASP A 245 9.10 8.87 -29.63
N LEU A 246 9.43 8.43 -28.41
CA LEU A 246 8.81 7.32 -27.70
C LEU A 246 7.68 7.79 -26.77
N LYS A 247 7.89 8.89 -26.04
CA LYS A 247 6.97 9.42 -25.03
C LYS A 247 5.64 9.85 -25.64
N GLY A 248 4.52 9.45 -25.01
CA GLY A 248 3.16 9.73 -25.50
C GLY A 248 2.73 8.89 -26.72
N ARG A 249 3.66 8.14 -27.32
CA ARG A 249 3.42 7.23 -28.45
C ARG A 249 3.58 5.78 -28.01
N ALA A 250 4.80 5.26 -28.11
CA ALA A 250 5.15 3.90 -27.71
C ALA A 250 5.22 3.74 -26.19
N LEU A 251 5.54 4.82 -25.46
CA LEU A 251 5.57 4.87 -24.01
C LEU A 251 4.41 5.75 -23.51
N ARG A 252 3.37 5.13 -22.97
CA ARG A 252 2.27 5.85 -22.34
C ARG A 252 2.49 5.99 -20.85
N VAL A 253 2.32 7.22 -20.37
CA VAL A 253 2.48 7.57 -18.96
C VAL A 253 1.12 7.67 -18.29
N ALA A 254 1.01 7.09 -17.09
CA ALA A 254 -0.14 7.18 -16.22
C ALA A 254 0.31 7.46 -14.78
N PRO A 255 -0.59 7.93 -13.89
CA PRO A 255 -0.31 8.02 -12.46
C PRO A 255 0.21 6.69 -11.93
N GLY A 256 1.19 6.74 -11.02
CA GLY A 256 1.74 5.57 -10.36
C GLY A 256 0.70 4.86 -9.48
N GLN A 257 0.83 3.54 -9.37
CA GLN A 257 0.10 2.73 -8.40
C GLN A 257 0.44 3.13 -6.96
N VAL A 258 -0.58 3.18 -6.09
CA VAL A 258 -0.40 3.33 -4.63
C VAL A 258 -1.01 2.14 -3.89
N VAL A 259 -0.21 1.46 -3.07
CA VAL A 259 -0.64 0.37 -2.18
C VAL A 259 -0.29 0.73 -0.75
N ALA A 260 -1.30 0.90 0.11
CA ALA A 260 -1.14 1.22 1.52
C ALA A 260 -1.45 0.01 2.41
N TYR A 261 -0.73 -0.10 3.52
CA TYR A 261 -0.85 -1.17 4.51
C TYR A 261 -0.79 -0.58 5.91
N VAL A 262 -1.83 -0.85 6.68
CA VAL A 262 -2.05 -0.33 8.04
C VAL A 262 -2.45 -1.49 8.93
N THR A 263 -1.70 -1.72 9.99
CA THR A 263 -2.02 -2.71 11.02
C THR A 263 -1.80 -2.08 12.38
N ASP A 264 -2.44 -2.64 13.40
CA ASP A 264 -2.18 -2.39 14.82
C ASP A 264 -2.02 -0.91 15.14
N ALA A 265 -3.15 -0.22 15.23
CA ALA A 265 -3.27 1.20 15.43
C ALA A 265 -4.34 1.53 16.47
N ALA A 266 -3.93 2.25 17.52
CA ALA A 266 -4.86 2.78 18.51
C ALA A 266 -5.92 3.68 17.84
N PRO A 267 -7.20 3.58 18.25
CA PRO A 267 -8.32 4.27 17.61
C PRO A 267 -8.45 5.73 18.09
N HIS A 268 -7.40 6.53 17.92
CA HIS A 268 -7.40 7.94 18.26
C HIS A 268 -7.11 8.86 17.06
N ALA A 269 -7.42 10.15 17.24
CA ALA A 269 -7.42 11.13 16.17
C ALA A 269 -6.05 11.33 15.51
N GLU A 270 -4.96 11.15 16.25
CA GLU A 270 -3.60 11.32 15.72
C GLU A 270 -3.24 10.21 14.74
N ASN A 271 -3.44 8.94 15.13
CA ASN A 271 -3.24 7.79 14.24
C ASN A 271 -4.13 7.92 13.01
N ARG A 272 -5.41 8.25 13.21
CA ARG A 272 -6.35 8.47 12.13
C ARG A 272 -5.84 9.50 11.12
N ALA A 273 -5.34 10.66 11.59
CA ALA A 273 -4.80 11.69 10.71
C ALA A 273 -3.55 11.23 9.94
N LYS A 274 -2.68 10.44 10.57
CA LYS A 274 -1.49 9.85 9.92
C LYS A 274 -1.92 8.86 8.84
N ILE A 275 -2.86 7.96 9.14
CA ILE A 275 -3.36 6.96 8.20
C ILE A 275 -4.04 7.63 7.00
N LEU A 276 -4.90 8.64 7.23
CA LEU A 276 -5.56 9.37 6.15
C LEU A 276 -4.56 10.02 5.18
N ARG A 277 -3.46 10.61 5.70
CA ARG A 277 -2.41 11.18 4.86
C ARG A 277 -1.66 10.11 4.07
N LEU A 278 -1.27 9.02 4.72
CA LEU A 278 -0.52 7.93 4.09
C LEU A 278 -1.34 7.25 2.98
N ALA A 279 -2.59 6.90 3.27
CA ALA A 279 -3.48 6.16 2.38
C ALA A 279 -4.24 7.04 1.37
N HIS A 280 -4.02 8.36 1.36
CA HIS A 280 -4.77 9.27 0.50
C HIS A 280 -4.68 8.85 -0.98
N ARG A 281 -5.84 8.60 -1.58
CA ARG A 281 -6.03 8.13 -2.95
C ARG A 281 -5.29 6.83 -3.28
N ALA A 282 -5.08 5.95 -2.30
CA ALA A 282 -4.51 4.64 -2.57
C ALA A 282 -5.38 3.83 -3.55
N ASP A 283 -4.76 3.12 -4.50
CA ASP A 283 -5.48 2.16 -5.34
C ASP A 283 -5.96 0.97 -4.51
N GLN A 284 -5.17 0.56 -3.53
CA GLN A 284 -5.50 -0.48 -2.58
C GLN A 284 -5.03 -0.10 -1.17
N LEU A 285 -5.93 -0.21 -0.21
CA LEU A 285 -5.64 -0.11 1.21
C LEU A 285 -5.92 -1.46 1.86
N PHE A 286 -4.88 -2.04 2.45
CA PHE A 286 -4.99 -3.16 3.38
C PHE A 286 -4.98 -2.55 4.78
N ILE A 287 -6.03 -2.76 5.57
CA ILE A 287 -6.17 -2.15 6.89
C ILE A 287 -6.68 -3.17 7.91
N GLU A 288 -6.15 -3.15 9.13
CA GLU A 288 -6.69 -3.98 10.21
C GLU A 288 -8.16 -3.67 10.48
N ALA A 289 -8.90 -4.68 10.91
CA ALA A 289 -10.27 -4.60 11.37
C ALA A 289 -10.47 -5.69 12.43
N VAL A 290 -9.98 -5.43 13.64
CA VAL A 290 -9.87 -6.47 14.68
C VAL A 290 -11.21 -6.74 15.34
N PHE A 291 -11.99 -5.69 15.59
CA PHE A 291 -13.27 -5.75 16.30
C PHE A 291 -14.41 -5.09 15.52
N LEU A 292 -15.62 -5.57 15.71
CA LEU A 292 -16.82 -4.87 15.25
C LEU A 292 -17.05 -3.61 16.08
N GLU A 293 -17.77 -2.64 15.53
CA GLU A 293 -18.08 -1.38 16.19
C GLU A 293 -18.80 -1.58 17.53
N ARG A 294 -19.69 -2.58 17.60
CA ARG A 294 -20.39 -2.95 18.84
C ARG A 294 -19.45 -3.36 19.98
N ASP A 295 -18.23 -3.76 19.65
CA ASP A 295 -17.19 -4.19 20.57
C ASP A 295 -16.06 -3.15 20.71
N ARG A 296 -16.32 -1.88 20.35
CA ARG A 296 -15.38 -0.74 20.48
C ARG A 296 -14.62 -0.69 21.82
N PRO A 297 -15.21 -0.97 23.00
CA PRO A 297 -14.44 -0.98 24.24
C PRO A 297 -13.26 -1.97 24.24
N LEU A 298 -13.37 -3.11 23.54
CA LEU A 298 -12.26 -4.05 23.37
C LEU A 298 -11.19 -3.44 22.48
N ALA A 299 -11.58 -2.89 21.33
CA ALA A 299 -10.67 -2.25 20.38
C ALA A 299 -9.81 -1.16 21.06
N VAL A 300 -10.45 -0.28 21.84
CA VAL A 300 -9.77 0.76 22.62
C VAL A 300 -8.80 0.15 23.66
N ALA A 301 -9.24 -0.87 24.40
CA ALA A 301 -8.44 -1.49 25.45
C ALA A 301 -7.20 -2.22 24.90
N SER A 302 -7.29 -2.79 23.71
CA SER A 302 -6.18 -3.48 23.02
C SER A 302 -5.47 -2.61 21.98
N LEU A 303 -5.82 -1.32 21.87
CA LEU A 303 -5.20 -0.37 20.94
C LEU A 303 -5.30 -0.77 19.46
N HIS A 304 -6.48 -1.21 19.04
CA HIS A 304 -6.81 -1.59 17.65
C HIS A 304 -7.99 -0.79 17.10
N LEU A 305 -8.11 -0.77 15.77
CA LEU A 305 -9.27 -0.21 15.08
C LEU A 305 -10.49 -1.13 15.10
N THR A 306 -11.68 -0.52 15.07
CA THR A 306 -12.91 -1.22 14.69
C THR A 306 -13.03 -1.37 13.17
N ALA A 307 -13.83 -2.35 12.71
CA ALA A 307 -14.19 -2.53 11.31
C ALA A 307 -14.88 -1.28 10.73
N HIS A 308 -15.80 -0.67 11.47
CA HIS A 308 -16.40 0.62 11.12
C HIS A 308 -15.36 1.73 10.96
N GLU A 309 -14.36 1.84 11.84
CA GLU A 309 -13.28 2.83 11.72
C GLU A 309 -12.41 2.60 10.48
N ALA A 310 -12.03 1.35 10.22
CA ALA A 310 -11.26 0.98 9.04
C ALA A 310 -11.97 1.37 7.74
N GLY A 311 -13.27 1.08 7.62
CA GLY A 311 -14.08 1.50 6.48
C GLY A 311 -14.22 3.03 6.35
N SER A 312 -14.40 3.73 7.47
CA SER A 312 -14.52 5.19 7.51
C SER A 312 -13.22 5.89 7.08
N ILE A 313 -12.08 5.38 7.54
CA ILE A 313 -10.75 5.82 7.12
C ILE A 313 -10.56 5.60 5.62
N ALA A 314 -10.89 4.41 5.11
CA ALA A 314 -10.77 4.10 3.69
C ALA A 314 -11.59 5.07 2.83
N ARG A 315 -12.82 5.38 3.25
CA ARG A 315 -13.72 6.32 2.57
C ARG A 315 -13.13 7.72 2.53
N GLU A 316 -12.72 8.24 3.68
CA GLU A 316 -12.19 9.60 3.81
C GLU A 316 -10.84 9.78 3.14
N ALA A 317 -10.00 8.75 3.13
CA ALA A 317 -8.76 8.71 2.35
C ALA A 317 -9.02 8.62 0.84
N ARG A 318 -10.27 8.38 0.40
CA ARG A 318 -10.66 8.24 -1.02
C ARG A 318 -9.91 7.09 -1.70
N VAL A 319 -9.73 5.97 -0.99
CA VAL A 319 -9.11 4.79 -1.56
C VAL A 319 -10.02 4.16 -2.62
N ARG A 320 -9.43 3.51 -3.61
CA ARG A 320 -10.20 2.86 -4.68
C ARG A 320 -10.73 1.50 -4.24
N HIS A 321 -9.94 0.75 -3.48
CA HIS A 321 -10.30 -0.56 -2.93
C HIS A 321 -9.77 -0.68 -1.50
N VAL A 322 -10.58 -1.26 -0.61
CA VAL A 322 -10.23 -1.58 0.77
C VAL A 322 -10.30 -3.09 0.97
N THR A 323 -9.29 -3.64 1.64
CA THR A 323 -9.21 -5.05 2.02
C THR A 323 -8.93 -5.12 3.53
N PRO A 324 -9.92 -5.50 4.35
CA PRO A 324 -9.69 -5.62 5.78
C PRO A 324 -8.97 -6.92 6.13
N PHE A 325 -8.19 -6.92 7.21
CA PHE A 325 -7.49 -8.10 7.73
C PHE A 325 -7.29 -8.01 9.26
N HIS A 326 -6.53 -8.95 9.84
CA HIS A 326 -6.21 -9.02 11.27
C HIS A 326 -7.46 -9.14 12.16
N HIS A 327 -8.39 -9.98 11.75
CA HIS A 327 -9.64 -10.21 12.44
C HIS A 327 -9.44 -10.96 13.75
N SER A 328 -10.12 -10.52 14.81
CA SER A 328 -10.13 -11.27 16.06
C SER A 328 -10.77 -12.65 15.86
N ALA A 329 -10.12 -13.70 16.37
CA ALA A 329 -10.66 -15.06 16.40
C ALA A 329 -12.05 -15.15 17.10
N ARG A 330 -12.43 -14.13 17.88
CA ARG A 330 -13.78 -13.97 18.45
C ARG A 330 -14.89 -14.10 17.40
N TYR A 331 -14.65 -13.67 16.16
CA TYR A 331 -15.66 -13.61 15.11
C TYR A 331 -15.61 -14.81 14.15
N LEU A 332 -14.89 -15.88 14.49
CA LEU A 332 -14.83 -17.10 13.66
C LEU A 332 -16.21 -17.74 13.40
N SER A 333 -17.20 -17.52 14.27
CA SER A 333 -18.58 -17.98 14.07
C SER A 333 -19.38 -17.13 13.07
N GLU A 334 -18.90 -15.95 12.72
CA GLU A 334 -19.53 -14.99 11.80
C GLU A 334 -18.47 -14.32 10.91
N PRO A 335 -17.74 -15.11 10.10
CA PRO A 335 -16.48 -14.68 9.49
C PRO A 335 -16.60 -13.49 8.52
N GLU A 336 -17.81 -13.24 8.00
CA GLU A 336 -18.06 -12.13 7.08
C GLU A 336 -18.39 -10.81 7.79
N ALA A 337 -18.74 -10.83 9.08
CA ALA A 337 -19.31 -9.67 9.78
C ALA A 337 -18.36 -8.45 9.77
N LEU A 338 -17.07 -8.67 10.04
CA LEU A 338 -16.07 -7.60 10.03
C LEU A 338 -15.89 -7.01 8.62
N ARG A 339 -15.85 -7.88 7.60
CA ARG A 339 -15.72 -7.44 6.21
C ARG A 339 -16.96 -6.66 5.76
N GLU A 340 -18.15 -7.12 6.13
CA GLU A 340 -19.41 -6.44 5.83
C GLU A 340 -19.45 -5.05 6.47
N GLU A 341 -19.12 -4.92 7.76
CA GLU A 341 -19.11 -3.62 8.45
C GLU A 341 -18.07 -2.65 7.85
N VAL A 342 -16.89 -3.13 7.45
CA VAL A 342 -15.90 -2.33 6.72
C VAL A 342 -16.47 -1.80 5.41
N ILE A 343 -17.13 -2.66 4.62
CA ILE A 343 -17.68 -2.30 3.31
C ILE A 343 -18.88 -1.35 3.46
N GLU A 344 -19.74 -1.57 4.45
CA GLU A 344 -20.84 -0.67 4.78
C GLU A 344 -20.33 0.72 5.16
N SER A 345 -19.35 0.80 6.07
CA SER A 345 -18.74 2.07 6.47
C SER A 345 -18.00 2.72 5.28
N PHE A 346 -17.30 1.94 4.46
CA PHE A 346 -16.62 2.45 3.27
C PHE A 346 -17.57 3.09 2.25
N HIS A 347 -18.78 2.55 2.09
CA HIS A 347 -19.80 3.04 1.16
C HIS A 347 -20.84 3.96 1.79
N ALA A 348 -20.80 4.20 3.10
CA ALA A 348 -21.72 5.13 3.75
C ALA A 348 -21.57 6.53 3.12
N GLU A 349 -22.55 6.93 2.31
CA GLU A 349 -22.55 8.21 1.60
C GLU A 349 -22.49 9.40 2.56
N ASN A 350 -21.93 10.51 2.06
CA ASN A 350 -22.03 11.87 2.61
C ASN A 350 -23.50 12.30 2.80
N ARG A 351 -24.22 11.74 3.79
CA ARG A 351 -25.61 12.13 4.10
C ARG A 351 -25.73 13.55 4.68
N GLU A 352 -24.62 14.25 4.90
CA GLU A 352 -24.59 15.65 5.34
C GLU A 352 -24.05 16.59 4.25
N ALA A 353 -24.66 16.59 3.05
CA ALA A 353 -24.46 17.66 2.07
C ALA A 353 -25.64 17.79 1.09
N MET A 354 -26.85 17.90 1.62
CA MET A 354 -27.94 18.57 0.92
C MET A 354 -28.55 19.59 1.89
N PRO A 355 -28.41 20.90 1.64
CA PRO A 355 -29.30 21.86 2.27
C PRO A 355 -30.71 21.53 1.76
N ASP A 356 -31.62 21.27 2.70
CA ASP A 356 -33.05 21.23 2.42
C ASP A 356 -33.46 22.61 1.86
N GLN A 357 -33.51 22.71 0.53
CA GLN A 357 -34.23 23.76 -0.16
C GLN A 357 -35.57 23.18 -0.63
N SER A 358 -36.48 22.92 0.31
CA SER A 358 -37.86 22.66 -0.05
C SER A 358 -38.87 23.00 1.06
N LEU A 359 -38.72 24.15 1.73
CA LEU A 359 -39.86 24.80 2.38
C LEU A 359 -39.86 26.30 2.10
N SER A 360 -40.32 26.66 0.90
CA SER A 360 -40.90 27.98 0.66
C SER A 360 -42.26 27.83 -0.02
N GLU A 361 -43.25 28.44 0.62
CA GLU A 361 -44.55 28.86 0.10
C GLU A 361 -45.64 27.77 -0.05
N ILE A 362 -46.49 27.66 0.99
CA ILE A 362 -47.92 27.99 0.84
C ILE A 362 -48.37 28.73 2.10
N GLY A 363 -48.53 30.04 1.98
CA GLY A 363 -49.23 30.84 2.97
C GLY A 363 -50.74 30.58 2.90
N ARG A 364 -51.35 30.20 4.03
CA ARG A 364 -52.73 30.56 4.37
C ARG A 364 -52.81 30.83 5.89
N ARG A 365 -53.41 31.98 6.19
CA ARG A 365 -53.49 32.64 7.50
C ARG A 365 -54.22 31.80 8.56
N PRO A 366 -53.92 31.98 9.85
CA PRO A 366 -54.74 31.47 10.95
C PRO A 366 -56.01 32.34 11.09
N ARG A 367 -57.17 31.70 11.24
CA ARG A 367 -58.34 32.31 11.85
C ARG A 367 -58.56 31.60 13.16
N GLU A 368 -58.30 32.29 14.27
CA GLU A 368 -59.14 32.12 15.46
C GLU A 368 -58.94 33.23 16.49
N PHE A 369 -60.03 33.45 17.21
CA PHE A 369 -60.27 34.29 18.39
C PHE A 369 -60.54 35.79 18.22
N ALA A 370 -61.84 36.11 18.25
CA ALA A 370 -62.34 37.16 19.12
C ALA A 370 -63.39 36.55 20.07
N THR A 371 -63.06 36.60 21.36
CA THR A 371 -63.95 36.39 22.50
C THR A 371 -65.05 37.43 22.51
N ASP A 372 -66.27 37.07 22.87
CA ASP A 372 -67.10 37.97 23.66
C ASP A 372 -68.07 37.23 24.59
N ARG A 373 -68.13 37.77 25.82
CA ARG A 373 -69.02 37.40 26.91
C ARG A 373 -70.44 37.84 26.58
N ALA A 374 -71.46 37.13 27.07
CA ALA A 374 -72.51 37.70 27.93
C ALA A 374 -73.68 36.72 28.19
N CYS A 375 -74.11 36.72 29.47
CA CYS A 375 -75.48 36.63 29.96
C CYS A 375 -76.43 35.48 29.56
N GLY A 376 -76.85 34.74 30.59
CA GLY A 376 -78.26 34.75 30.98
C GLY A 376 -79.01 33.43 30.85
N SER A 377 -79.53 32.94 31.99
CA SER A 377 -80.86 32.32 32.19
C SER A 377 -81.47 31.53 31.02
N ASN A 378 -81.84 30.26 31.16
CA ASN A 378 -82.69 29.68 32.22
C ASN A 378 -82.60 28.14 32.15
#